data_AF-A0A6J6NQ59-F1
#
_entry.id   AF-A0A6J6NQ59-F1
#
_cell.length_a   1.000
_cell.length_b   1.000
_cell.length_c   1.000
_cell.angle_alpha   90.00
_cell.angle_beta   90.00
_cell.angle_gamma   90.00
#
_symmetry.space_group_name_H-M   'P 1'
#
loop_
_entity.id
_entity.type
_entity.pdbx_description
1 polymer ?
#
loop_
_entity_poly.entity_id
_entity_poly.type
_entity_poly.pdbx_seq_one_letter_code
_entity_poly.pdbx_strand_id
1 'polypeptide(L)'
;MARTVNPEAQKAAMAGLIDSGVAAIAKDGIDQISVQSISDGAKNSRPTFYSYFGDINGLLAEIWLAKADQWLELITNPEINPGALSPSDNILNRTMTEILATAHRIPEVDELVQPKMAKWWSGFDGKPEIVKQKAIWLFAERLGVTITDPVDPMVHQAEFVEAAFRMIPDNYPTLPKEVAKQQLPKVSEPSVEGESLETKLMQAAIGVIASSGVKSASMARVARRAQVSTGAVYPRFAKVDNLVESAFGEAVNKVVEQNFGLLVGSSFTAEDFGSFVMAGLLPDRQIWRNFRIEIHLGARTRPELSNRMAQNLRDTNAMVSTKLTAFPIPYLTTGPIPYLVHSVGIGLAVLQNAGIPVGSLDHRQISRAMTDVINASNPSK
;
A
#
# COMPACT_ATOMS: atom_id res chain seq x y z
N MET A 1 44.33 26.86 3.30
CA MET A 1 43.70 27.02 1.98
C MET A 1 42.37 26.29 2.00
N ALA A 2 41.25 27.00 2.02
CA ALA A 2 39.94 26.37 1.83
C ALA A 2 39.87 25.91 0.38
N ARG A 3 39.77 24.60 0.16
CA ARG A 3 39.62 24.01 -1.17
C ARG A 3 38.23 24.44 -1.66
N THR A 4 38.15 25.41 -2.57
CA THR A 4 36.91 25.77 -3.26
C THR A 4 36.48 24.54 -4.05
N VAL A 5 35.45 23.85 -3.55
CA VAL A 5 34.88 22.68 -4.21
C VAL A 5 34.09 23.19 -5.43
N ASN A 6 34.27 22.55 -6.59
CA ASN A 6 33.54 22.88 -7.81
C ASN A 6 32.03 22.60 -7.61
N PRO A 7 31.14 23.60 -7.74
CA PRO A 7 29.69 23.43 -7.59
C PRO A 7 29.08 22.37 -8.53
N GLU A 8 29.61 22.22 -9.75
CA GLU A 8 29.13 21.21 -10.69
C GLU A 8 29.49 19.80 -10.24
N ALA A 9 30.69 19.63 -9.68
CA ALA A 9 31.12 18.35 -9.12
C ALA A 9 30.30 17.97 -7.89
N GLN A 10 29.88 18.96 -7.08
CA GLN A 10 28.98 18.72 -5.95
C GLN A 10 27.60 18.28 -6.42
N LYS A 11 27.03 18.97 -7.42
CA LYS A 11 25.74 18.61 -8.01
C LYS A 11 25.76 17.21 -8.63
N ALA A 12 26.82 16.87 -9.35
CA ALA A 12 26.99 15.54 -9.93
C ALA A 12 27.13 14.45 -8.86
N ALA A 13 27.87 14.70 -7.79
CA ALA A 13 28.00 13.76 -6.68
C ALA A 13 26.67 13.52 -5.96
N MET A 14 25.91 14.58 -5.67
CA MET A 14 24.58 14.48 -5.07
C MET A 14 23.61 13.70 -5.98
N ALA A 15 23.56 14.01 -7.27
CA ALA A 15 22.73 13.30 -8.24
C ALA A 15 23.08 11.80 -8.31
N GLY A 16 24.38 11.47 -8.33
CA GLY A 16 24.83 10.08 -8.33
C GLY A 16 24.43 9.30 -7.06
N LEU A 17 24.41 9.96 -5.90
CA LEU A 17 23.92 9.36 -4.66
C LEU A 17 22.40 9.17 -4.66
N ILE A 18 21.64 10.12 -5.21
CA ILE A 18 20.19 10.00 -5.41
C ILE A 18 19.88 8.82 -6.32
N ASP A 19 20.52 8.73 -7.49
CA ASP A 19 20.27 7.64 -8.44
C ASP A 19 20.70 6.28 -7.88
N SER A 20 21.81 6.22 -7.13
CA SER A 20 22.22 5.00 -6.43
C SER A 20 21.23 4.62 -5.31
N GLY A 21 20.65 5.60 -4.61
CA GLY A 21 19.59 5.37 -3.63
C GLY A 21 18.33 4.81 -4.28
N VAL A 22 17.92 5.38 -5.42
CA VAL A 22 16.80 4.90 -6.23
C VAL A 22 17.00 3.45 -6.65
N ALA A 23 18.19 3.11 -7.15
CA ALA A 23 18.51 1.74 -7.56
C ALA A 23 18.55 0.78 -6.36
N ALA A 24 19.10 1.21 -5.21
CA ALA A 24 19.19 0.39 -4.01
C ALA A 24 17.80 0.07 -3.42
N ILE A 25 16.89 1.04 -3.34
CA ILE A 25 15.50 0.81 -2.89
C ILE A 25 14.78 -0.14 -3.85
N ALA A 26 14.88 0.12 -5.16
CA ALA A 26 14.25 -0.71 -6.16
C ALA A 26 14.78 -2.14 -6.19
N LYS A 27 15.99 -2.40 -5.69
CA LYS A 27 16.60 -3.73 -5.64
C LYS A 27 16.39 -4.44 -4.29
N ASP A 28 16.74 -3.77 -3.20
CA ASP A 28 16.85 -4.38 -1.87
C ASP A 28 15.64 -4.05 -0.97
N GLY A 29 14.82 -3.06 -1.35
CA GLY A 29 13.70 -2.57 -0.56
C GLY A 29 14.10 -1.42 0.38
N ILE A 30 13.17 -0.51 0.63
CA ILE A 30 13.39 0.74 1.37
C ILE A 30 13.93 0.51 2.78
N ASP A 31 13.53 -0.57 3.43
CA ASP A 31 14.03 -0.91 4.75
C ASP A 31 15.44 -1.52 4.69
N GLN A 32 15.95 -2.04 3.57
CA GLN A 32 17.24 -2.75 3.55
C GLN A 32 18.43 -1.90 3.11
N ILE A 33 18.20 -0.66 2.66
CA ILE A 33 19.29 0.21 2.22
C ILE A 33 20.19 0.66 3.38
N SER A 34 21.45 0.98 3.03
CA SER A 34 22.44 1.47 3.98
C SER A 34 23.32 2.55 3.34
N VAL A 35 23.90 3.43 4.18
CA VAL A 35 24.82 4.46 3.71
C VAL A 35 26.00 3.86 2.94
N GLN A 36 26.45 2.67 3.37
CA GLN A 36 27.54 1.95 2.70
C GLN A 36 27.14 1.53 1.28
N SER A 37 26.02 0.82 1.12
CA SER A 37 25.59 0.31 -0.19
C SER A 37 25.31 1.44 -1.19
N ILE A 38 24.76 2.56 -0.73
CA ILE A 38 24.52 3.76 -1.55
C ILE A 38 25.83 4.44 -1.94
N SER A 39 26.76 4.61 -1.00
CA SER A 39 28.05 5.25 -1.27
C SER A 39 28.87 4.44 -2.28
N ASP A 40 28.89 3.12 -2.13
CA ASP A 40 29.59 2.21 -3.03
C ASP A 40 28.97 2.24 -4.44
N GLY A 41 27.64 2.19 -4.54
CA GLY A 41 26.92 2.27 -5.82
C GLY A 41 27.16 3.59 -6.55
N ALA A 42 27.21 4.70 -5.81
CA ALA A 42 27.50 6.04 -6.35
C ALA A 42 28.99 6.32 -6.57
N LYS A 43 29.90 5.40 -6.20
CA LYS A 43 31.36 5.60 -6.20
C LYS A 43 31.77 6.87 -5.43
N ASN A 44 31.08 7.15 -4.33
CA ASN A 44 31.32 8.29 -3.44
C ASN A 44 31.66 7.81 -2.02
N SER A 45 32.18 8.71 -1.19
CA SER A 45 32.52 8.37 0.19
C SER A 45 31.34 8.56 1.15
N ARG A 46 31.29 7.79 2.25
CA ARG A 46 30.27 7.99 3.30
C ARG A 46 30.27 9.40 3.90
N PRO A 47 31.42 10.06 4.15
CA PRO A 47 31.42 11.47 4.55
C PRO A 47 30.71 12.38 3.53
N THR A 48 30.85 12.10 2.23
CA THR A 48 30.14 12.85 1.18
C THR A 48 28.64 12.65 1.28
N PHE A 49 28.18 11.41 1.47
CA PHE A 49 26.76 11.12 1.74
C PHE A 49 26.23 11.93 2.94
N TYR A 50 26.91 11.85 4.08
CA TYR A 50 26.46 12.53 5.30
C TYR A 50 26.45 14.04 5.16
N SER A 51 27.35 14.62 4.35
CA SER A 51 27.37 16.06 4.09
C SER A 51 26.17 16.57 3.31
N TYR A 52 25.53 15.73 2.48
CA TYR A 52 24.35 16.09 1.71
C TYR A 52 23.05 15.75 2.42
N PHE A 53 22.97 14.56 3.02
CA PHE A 53 21.70 13.99 3.46
C PHE A 53 21.57 13.86 4.99
N GLY A 54 22.67 13.90 5.74
CA GLY A 54 22.67 13.66 7.18
C GLY A 54 22.45 12.19 7.58
N ASP A 55 21.44 11.53 7.00
CA ASP A 55 21.16 10.11 7.19
C ASP A 55 20.34 9.53 6.02
N ILE A 56 19.79 8.32 6.19
CA ILE A 56 18.96 7.67 5.18
C ILE A 56 17.63 8.41 5.01
N ASN A 57 17.00 8.91 6.07
CA ASN A 57 15.73 9.62 5.97
C ASN A 57 15.89 10.90 5.15
N GLY A 58 16.97 11.63 5.35
CA GLY A 58 17.32 12.79 4.53
C GLY A 58 17.59 12.44 3.07
N LEU A 59 18.16 11.26 2.77
CA LEU A 59 18.26 10.80 1.38
C LEU A 59 16.87 10.52 0.78
N LEU A 60 15.97 9.86 1.51
CA LEU A 60 14.62 9.56 1.03
C LEU A 60 13.84 10.86 0.72
N ALA A 61 13.98 11.86 1.58
CA ALA A 61 13.44 13.20 1.38
C ALA A 61 13.96 13.86 0.09
N GLU A 62 15.28 13.79 -0.16
CA GLU A 62 15.88 14.32 -1.39
C GLU A 62 15.50 13.54 -2.65
N ILE A 63 15.37 12.20 -2.57
CA ILE A 63 14.83 11.39 -3.66
C ILE A 63 13.40 11.84 -3.98
N TRP A 64 12.56 12.04 -2.96
CA TRP A 64 11.19 12.52 -3.14
C TRP A 64 11.16 13.87 -3.85
N LEU A 65 11.95 14.85 -3.37
CA LEU A 65 12.05 16.17 -4.00
C LEU A 65 12.49 16.10 -5.46
N ALA A 66 13.46 15.25 -5.77
CA ALA A 66 14.05 15.15 -7.09
C ALA A 66 13.16 14.41 -8.11
N LYS A 67 12.33 13.45 -7.66
CA LYS A 67 11.68 12.48 -8.56
C LYS A 67 10.15 12.44 -8.48
N ALA A 68 9.53 13.04 -7.46
CA ALA A 68 8.07 12.94 -7.25
C ALA A 68 7.24 13.48 -8.42
N ASP A 69 7.63 14.59 -9.04
CA ASP A 69 6.83 15.18 -10.14
C ASP A 69 6.81 14.26 -11.37
N GLN A 70 7.97 13.74 -11.78
CA GLN A 70 8.08 12.76 -12.87
C GLN A 70 7.28 11.50 -12.56
N TRP A 71 7.41 10.98 -11.34
CA TRP A 71 6.71 9.77 -10.95
C TRP A 71 5.20 9.96 -10.84
N LEU A 72 4.71 11.09 -10.34
CA LEU A 72 3.28 11.40 -10.28
C LEU A 72 2.67 11.47 -11.68
N GLU A 73 3.37 12.10 -12.64
CA GLU A 73 2.95 12.11 -14.04
C GLU A 73 2.86 10.69 -14.60
N LEU A 74 3.87 9.85 -14.33
CA LEU A 74 3.89 8.45 -14.76
C LEU A 74 2.73 7.63 -14.15
N ILE A 75 2.61 7.63 -12.83
CA ILE A 75 1.74 6.70 -12.08
C ILE A 75 0.26 7.06 -12.22
N THR A 76 -0.06 8.34 -12.45
CA THR A 76 -1.45 8.81 -12.57
C THR A 76 -1.93 8.97 -14.00
N ASN A 77 -1.07 8.72 -15.00
CA ASN A 77 -1.47 8.81 -16.40
C ASN A 77 -2.29 7.57 -16.82
N PRO A 78 -3.57 7.75 -17.22
CA PRO A 78 -4.44 6.65 -17.62
C PRO A 78 -4.09 6.02 -18.96
N GLU A 79 -3.26 6.67 -19.78
CA GLU A 79 -2.83 6.19 -21.10
C GLU A 79 -1.60 5.28 -21.03
N ILE A 80 -0.90 5.27 -19.90
CA ILE A 80 0.27 4.42 -19.71
C ILE A 80 -0.19 3.02 -19.34
N ASN A 81 0.39 2.01 -20.00
CA ASN A 81 0.23 0.61 -19.62
C ASN A 81 1.35 0.23 -18.63
N PRO A 82 1.04 -0.13 -17.37
CA PRO A 82 2.04 -0.54 -16.38
C PRO A 82 2.93 -1.70 -16.84
N GLY A 83 2.36 -2.67 -17.57
CA GLY A 83 3.09 -3.81 -18.11
C GLY A 83 4.09 -3.47 -19.22
N ALA A 84 4.10 -2.21 -19.70
CA ALA A 84 4.98 -1.73 -20.76
C ALA A 84 5.95 -0.62 -20.31
N LEU A 85 6.08 -0.41 -18.99
CA LEU A 85 7.04 0.55 -18.45
C LEU A 85 8.48 0.19 -18.82
N SER A 86 9.30 1.21 -19.10
CA SER A 86 10.73 1.01 -19.30
C SER A 86 11.39 0.46 -18.02
N PRO A 87 12.56 -0.21 -18.09
CA PRO A 87 13.26 -0.66 -16.89
C PRO A 87 13.54 0.47 -15.89
N SER A 88 13.88 1.67 -16.37
CA SER A 88 14.09 2.84 -15.52
C SER A 88 12.80 3.33 -14.87
N ASP A 89 11.68 3.30 -15.59
CA ASP A 89 10.39 3.72 -15.03
C ASP A 89 9.87 2.72 -14.00
N ASN A 90 10.14 1.42 -14.20
CA ASN A 90 9.84 0.39 -13.21
C ASN A 90 10.65 0.59 -11.91
N ILE A 91 11.94 0.89 -12.04
CA ILE A 91 12.81 1.22 -10.90
C ILE A 91 12.29 2.47 -10.17
N LEU A 92 11.96 3.52 -10.93
CA LEU A 92 11.40 4.75 -10.37
C LEU A 92 10.08 4.49 -9.65
N ASN A 93 9.14 3.80 -10.30
CA ASN A 93 7.83 3.50 -9.76
C ASN A 93 7.91 2.70 -8.45
N ARG A 94 8.73 1.64 -8.44
CA ARG A 94 8.98 0.84 -7.24
C ARG A 94 9.45 1.71 -6.08
N THR A 95 10.51 2.48 -6.31
CA THR A 95 11.14 3.28 -5.28
C THR A 95 10.21 4.35 -4.73
N MET A 96 9.54 5.09 -5.60
CA MET A 96 8.64 6.17 -5.18
C MET A 96 7.40 5.64 -4.48
N THR A 97 6.88 4.47 -4.89
CA THR A 97 5.81 3.77 -4.18
C THR A 97 6.22 3.41 -2.76
N GLU A 98 7.42 2.85 -2.55
CA GLU A 98 7.90 2.49 -1.22
C GLU A 98 8.17 3.71 -0.33
N ILE A 99 8.71 4.79 -0.90
CA ILE A 99 8.89 6.07 -0.20
C ILE A 99 7.52 6.61 0.25
N LEU A 100 6.53 6.66 -0.65
CA LEU A 100 5.18 7.11 -0.30
C LEU A 100 4.55 6.22 0.78
N ALA A 101 4.68 4.89 0.66
CA ALA A 101 4.09 3.93 1.59
C ALA A 101 4.66 4.06 3.02
N THR A 102 5.95 4.38 3.15
CA THR A 102 6.65 4.54 4.44
C THR A 102 6.62 5.95 5.00
N ALA A 103 6.19 6.95 4.23
CA ALA A 103 6.18 8.35 4.65
C ALA A 103 5.51 8.55 6.02
N HIS A 104 4.41 7.84 6.27
CA HIS A 104 3.65 7.92 7.54
C HIS A 104 4.46 7.59 8.81
N ARG A 105 5.62 6.92 8.68
CA ARG A 105 6.54 6.60 9.80
C ARG A 105 7.90 7.28 9.71
N ILE A 106 8.11 8.16 8.71
CA ILE A 106 9.35 8.90 8.49
C ILE A 106 9.01 10.40 8.43
N PRO A 107 9.11 11.14 9.54
CA PRO A 107 8.69 12.54 9.61
C PRO A 107 9.31 13.42 8.52
N GLU A 108 10.61 13.24 8.24
CA GLU A 108 11.33 14.04 7.24
C GLU A 108 10.77 13.85 5.82
N VAL A 109 10.22 12.67 5.52
CA VAL A 109 9.57 12.37 4.25
C VAL A 109 8.12 12.85 4.26
N ASP A 110 7.39 12.64 5.36
CA ASP A 110 5.99 13.07 5.50
C ASP A 110 5.82 14.58 5.29
N GLU A 111 6.73 15.38 5.86
CA GLU A 111 6.78 16.85 5.71
C GLU A 111 6.80 17.30 4.24
N LEU A 112 7.32 16.47 3.34
CA LEU A 112 7.42 16.73 1.90
C LEU A 112 6.33 16.05 1.07
N VAL A 113 5.88 14.87 1.51
CA VAL A 113 4.83 14.10 0.87
C VAL A 113 3.49 14.83 0.99
N GLN A 114 3.09 15.21 2.20
CA GLN A 114 1.79 15.83 2.48
C GLN A 114 1.50 17.04 1.57
N PRO A 115 2.36 18.08 1.48
CA PRO A 115 2.09 19.24 0.63
C PRO A 115 2.12 18.90 -0.87
N LYS A 116 2.98 17.98 -1.31
CA LYS A 116 3.05 17.56 -2.71
C LYS A 116 1.77 16.83 -3.14
N MET A 117 1.30 15.90 -2.31
CA MET A 117 0.10 15.11 -2.54
C MET A 117 -1.17 15.97 -2.45
N ALA A 118 -1.23 16.90 -1.49
CA ALA A 118 -2.29 17.90 -1.43
C ALA A 118 -2.35 18.78 -2.69
N LYS A 119 -1.18 19.23 -3.18
CA LYS A 119 -1.10 19.99 -4.45
C LYS A 119 -1.59 19.17 -5.63
N TRP A 120 -1.16 17.91 -5.76
CA TRP A 120 -1.64 17.00 -6.81
C TRP A 120 -3.18 16.85 -6.74
N TRP A 121 -3.72 16.65 -5.53
CA TRP A 121 -5.16 16.49 -5.31
C TRP A 121 -5.97 17.75 -5.67
N SER A 122 -5.44 18.94 -5.36
CA SER A 122 -6.11 20.20 -5.70
C SER A 122 -6.33 20.40 -7.21
N GLY A 123 -5.57 19.68 -8.06
CA GLY A 123 -5.80 19.63 -9.51
C GLY A 123 -7.18 19.08 -9.90
N PHE A 124 -7.86 18.40 -8.97
CA PHE A 124 -9.21 17.87 -9.16
C PHE A 124 -10.32 18.75 -8.55
N ASP A 125 -10.00 19.93 -8.03
CA ASP A 125 -11.00 20.84 -7.50
C ASP A 125 -12.02 21.25 -8.57
N GLY A 126 -13.30 21.20 -8.21
CA GLY A 126 -14.42 21.46 -9.12
C GLY A 126 -14.69 20.36 -10.17
N LYS A 127 -13.89 19.28 -10.23
CA LYS A 127 -14.17 18.14 -11.11
C LYS A 127 -15.33 17.29 -10.59
N PRO A 128 -16.09 16.62 -11.47
CA PRO A 128 -17.11 15.65 -11.06
C PRO A 128 -16.53 14.56 -10.15
N GLU A 129 -17.34 14.09 -9.21
CA GLU A 129 -16.95 13.07 -8.23
C GLU A 129 -16.41 11.79 -8.90
N ILE A 130 -17.03 11.33 -9.99
CA ILE A 130 -16.55 10.14 -10.72
C ILE A 130 -15.15 10.32 -11.32
N VAL A 131 -14.79 11.54 -11.75
CA VAL A 131 -13.44 11.84 -12.27
C VAL A 131 -12.41 11.74 -11.16
N LYS A 132 -12.74 12.26 -9.98
CA LYS A 132 -11.92 12.14 -8.77
C LYS A 132 -11.72 10.67 -8.40
N GLN A 133 -12.81 9.89 -8.38
CA GLN A 133 -12.75 8.47 -8.02
C GLN A 133 -11.95 7.65 -9.04
N LYS A 134 -12.09 7.90 -10.35
CA LYS A 134 -11.26 7.28 -11.40
C LYS A 134 -9.78 7.50 -11.16
N ALA A 135 -9.37 8.75 -10.90
CA ALA A 135 -7.97 9.09 -10.65
C ALA A 135 -7.42 8.42 -9.38
N ILE A 136 -8.20 8.44 -8.29
CA ILE A 136 -7.81 7.81 -7.02
C ILE A 136 -7.74 6.30 -7.14
N TRP A 137 -8.68 5.66 -7.82
CA TRP A 137 -8.69 4.21 -7.98
C TRP A 137 -7.58 3.72 -8.92
N LEU A 138 -7.28 4.45 -9.99
CA LEU A 138 -6.11 4.16 -10.83
C LEU A 138 -4.82 4.23 -10.01
N PHE A 139 -4.63 5.31 -9.26
CA PHE A 139 -3.42 5.48 -8.46
C PHE A 139 -3.34 4.42 -7.34
N ALA A 140 -4.45 4.14 -6.65
CA ALA A 140 -4.51 3.13 -5.62
C ALA A 140 -4.24 1.71 -6.15
N GLU A 141 -4.83 1.34 -7.28
CA GLU A 141 -4.59 0.04 -7.89
C GLU A 141 -3.10 -0.14 -8.22
N ARG A 142 -2.47 0.82 -8.88
CA ARG A 142 -1.05 0.75 -9.26
C ARG A 142 -0.11 0.71 -8.05
N LEU A 143 -0.41 1.49 -7.01
CA LEU A 143 0.34 1.43 -5.73
C LEU A 143 0.20 0.06 -5.09
N GLY A 144 -1.01 -0.48 -5.04
CA GLY A 144 -1.30 -1.79 -4.46
C GLY A 144 -0.64 -2.93 -5.22
N VAL A 145 -0.76 -2.96 -6.56
CA VAL A 145 -0.08 -3.92 -7.44
C VAL A 145 1.42 -3.86 -7.21
N THR A 146 1.99 -2.64 -7.21
CA THR A 146 3.41 -2.47 -6.94
C THR A 146 3.75 -3.07 -5.57
N ILE A 147 3.15 -2.64 -4.46
CA ILE A 147 3.49 -3.15 -3.11
C ILE A 147 3.35 -4.68 -2.99
N THR A 148 2.35 -5.28 -3.64
CA THR A 148 2.04 -6.72 -3.51
C THR A 148 2.85 -7.61 -4.46
N ASP A 149 3.31 -7.12 -5.61
CA ASP A 149 3.99 -7.92 -6.63
C ASP A 149 5.17 -8.76 -6.11
N PRO A 150 6.07 -8.25 -5.24
CA PRO A 150 7.15 -9.07 -4.67
C PRO A 150 6.66 -10.25 -3.80
N VAL A 151 5.41 -10.21 -3.32
CA VAL A 151 4.79 -11.25 -2.52
C VAL A 151 4.04 -12.24 -3.41
N ASP A 152 3.16 -11.75 -4.29
CA ASP A 152 2.44 -12.58 -5.25
C ASP A 152 2.26 -11.85 -6.60
N PRO A 153 3.05 -12.21 -7.63
CA PRO A 153 2.98 -11.58 -8.96
C PRO A 153 1.63 -11.76 -9.65
N MET A 154 0.77 -12.68 -9.18
CA MET A 154 -0.59 -12.80 -9.70
C MET A 154 -1.43 -11.54 -9.44
N VAL A 155 -0.99 -10.62 -8.58
CA VAL A 155 -1.67 -9.33 -8.34
C VAL A 155 -1.81 -8.47 -9.60
N HIS A 156 -0.94 -8.64 -10.59
CA HIS A 156 -1.06 -7.98 -11.90
C HIS A 156 -2.36 -8.30 -12.64
N GLN A 157 -3.10 -9.35 -12.23
CA GLN A 157 -4.45 -9.59 -12.75
C GLN A 157 -5.43 -8.47 -12.41
N ALA A 158 -5.15 -7.62 -11.40
CA ALA A 158 -5.96 -6.46 -11.04
C ALA A 158 -5.94 -5.36 -12.12
N GLU A 159 -4.90 -5.30 -12.95
CA GLU A 159 -4.68 -4.25 -13.96
C GLU A 159 -5.77 -4.23 -15.04
N PHE A 160 -6.59 -5.29 -15.15
CA PHE A 160 -7.76 -5.33 -16.04
C PHE A 160 -8.69 -4.13 -15.83
N VAL A 161 -8.75 -3.59 -14.60
CA VAL A 161 -9.65 -2.51 -14.23
C VAL A 161 -9.32 -1.19 -14.94
N GLU A 162 -8.08 -0.97 -15.36
CA GLU A 162 -7.69 0.29 -15.99
C GLU A 162 -8.45 0.54 -17.29
N ALA A 163 -8.72 -0.52 -18.06
CA ALA A 163 -9.56 -0.43 -19.25
C ALA A 163 -10.99 -0.01 -18.89
N ALA A 164 -11.54 -0.54 -17.79
CA ALA A 164 -12.86 -0.14 -17.32
C ALA A 164 -12.88 1.34 -16.90
N PHE A 165 -11.85 1.85 -16.21
CA PHE A 165 -11.78 3.27 -15.85
C PHE A 165 -11.82 4.20 -17.07
N ARG A 166 -11.09 3.86 -18.14
CA ARG A 166 -11.11 4.64 -19.39
C ARG A 166 -12.48 4.67 -20.06
N MET A 167 -13.25 3.60 -19.92
CA MET A 167 -14.59 3.47 -20.51
C MET A 167 -15.71 4.13 -19.67
N ILE A 168 -15.50 4.38 -18.38
CA ILE A 168 -16.47 5.07 -17.53
C ILE A 168 -16.55 6.55 -17.96
N PRO A 169 -17.74 7.04 -18.35
CA PRO A 169 -17.89 8.42 -18.80
C PRO A 169 -17.81 9.40 -17.61
N ASP A 170 -17.26 10.60 -17.85
CA ASP A 170 -17.07 11.60 -16.79
C ASP A 170 -18.39 12.21 -16.29
N ASN A 171 -19.49 12.00 -17.02
CA ASN A 171 -20.85 12.36 -16.61
C ASN A 171 -21.66 11.16 -16.07
N TYR A 172 -20.97 10.11 -15.58
CA TYR A 172 -21.62 8.95 -15.00
C TYR A 172 -22.63 9.35 -13.91
N PRO A 173 -23.86 8.79 -13.90
CA PRO A 173 -24.90 9.19 -12.97
C PRO A 173 -24.46 9.13 -11.51
N THR A 174 -24.87 10.14 -10.73
CA THR A 174 -24.74 10.09 -9.27
C THR A 174 -25.63 9.01 -8.69
N LEU A 175 -25.21 8.41 -7.58
CA LEU A 175 -26.00 7.40 -6.90
C LEU A 175 -27.37 7.93 -6.44
N PRO A 176 -28.42 7.09 -6.43
CA PRO A 176 -29.68 7.41 -5.78
C PRO A 176 -29.45 7.78 -4.30
N LYS A 177 -30.25 8.71 -3.78
CA LYS A 177 -30.13 9.21 -2.39
C LYS A 177 -30.28 8.10 -1.35
N GLU A 178 -31.05 7.06 -1.67
CA GLU A 178 -31.33 5.92 -0.83
C GLU A 178 -30.08 5.07 -0.62
N VAL A 179 -29.33 4.82 -1.69
CA VAL A 179 -28.02 4.14 -1.63
C VAL A 179 -27.03 4.99 -0.84
N ALA A 180 -26.99 6.30 -1.11
CA ALA A 180 -26.08 7.21 -0.42
C ALA A 180 -26.26 7.23 1.11
N LYS A 181 -27.49 7.00 1.61
CA LYS A 181 -27.86 6.98 3.03
C LYS A 181 -27.61 5.64 3.74
N GLN A 182 -27.22 4.58 3.03
CA GLN A 182 -26.93 3.29 3.66
C GLN A 182 -25.78 3.43 4.66
N GLN A 183 -25.96 2.84 5.84
CA GLN A 183 -24.92 2.81 6.87
C GLN A 183 -23.77 1.93 6.42
N LEU A 184 -22.55 2.36 6.72
CA LEU A 184 -21.36 1.56 6.46
C LEU A 184 -21.33 0.32 7.35
N PRO A 185 -20.77 -0.80 6.85
CA PRO A 185 -20.48 -1.96 7.68
C PRO A 185 -19.67 -1.58 8.92
N LYS A 186 -20.05 -2.13 10.08
CA LYS A 186 -19.29 -1.92 11.33
C LYS A 186 -18.05 -2.79 11.32
N VAL A 187 -16.92 -2.17 11.05
CA VAL A 187 -15.61 -2.82 11.06
C VAL A 187 -14.76 -2.29 12.22
N SER A 188 -13.81 -3.08 12.71
CA SER A 188 -12.92 -2.71 13.82
C SER A 188 -11.50 -3.18 13.57
N GLU A 189 -10.53 -2.76 14.36
CA GLU A 189 -9.18 -3.35 14.27
C GLU A 189 -9.22 -4.87 14.50
N PRO A 190 -8.30 -5.64 13.89
CA PRO A 190 -8.08 -7.02 14.31
C PRO A 190 -7.63 -7.01 15.77
N SER A 191 -8.50 -7.52 16.63
CA SER A 191 -8.17 -7.85 18.00
C SER A 191 -7.74 -9.30 18.03
N VAL A 192 -6.49 -9.53 18.41
CA VAL A 192 -6.02 -10.86 18.79
C VAL A 192 -6.64 -11.11 20.17
N GLU A 193 -7.77 -11.81 20.21
CA GLU A 193 -8.52 -12.05 21.45
C GLU A 193 -7.88 -13.15 22.29
N GLY A 194 -7.89 -12.98 23.61
CA GLY A 194 -7.34 -13.94 24.56
C GLY A 194 -6.51 -13.32 25.67
N GLU A 195 -6.53 -13.94 26.84
CA GLU A 195 -5.78 -13.45 28.02
C GLU A 195 -4.32 -13.92 28.02
N SER A 196 -3.95 -14.78 27.07
CA SER A 196 -2.62 -15.37 26.99
C SER A 196 -1.55 -14.32 26.73
N LEU A 197 -0.36 -14.55 27.26
CA LEU A 197 0.79 -13.69 26.96
C LEU A 197 1.15 -13.74 25.46
N GLU A 198 0.93 -14.87 24.78
CA GLU A 198 1.20 -15.00 23.35
C GLU A 198 0.31 -14.06 22.53
N THR A 199 -0.98 -14.04 22.85
CA THR A 199 -1.97 -13.12 22.27
C THR A 199 -1.56 -11.65 22.47
N LYS A 200 -1.16 -11.28 23.69
CA LYS A 200 -0.68 -9.92 24.00
C LYS A 200 0.57 -9.53 23.20
N LEU A 201 1.49 -10.48 23.02
CA LEU A 201 2.70 -10.26 22.23
C LEU A 201 2.39 -10.09 20.75
N MET A 202 1.46 -10.87 20.19
CA MET A 202 1.00 -10.71 18.80
C MET A 202 0.32 -9.36 18.58
N GLN A 203 -0.60 -8.95 19.46
CA GLN A 203 -1.23 -7.63 19.39
C GLN A 203 -0.20 -6.49 19.47
N ALA A 204 0.79 -6.62 20.35
CA ALA A 204 1.88 -5.66 20.45
C ALA A 204 2.76 -5.63 19.19
N ALA A 205 3.02 -6.78 18.57
CA ALA A 205 3.76 -6.87 17.31
C ALA A 205 3.02 -6.15 16.17
N ILE A 206 1.70 -6.37 16.04
CA ILE A 206 0.85 -5.66 15.06
C ILE A 206 1.02 -4.14 15.22
N GLY A 207 0.89 -3.62 16.44
CA GLY A 207 1.03 -2.18 16.69
C GLY A 207 2.44 -1.64 16.45
N VAL A 208 3.49 -2.42 16.71
CA VAL A 208 4.88 -2.02 16.41
C VAL A 208 5.13 -1.98 14.90
N ILE A 209 4.67 -2.99 14.17
CA ILE A 209 4.82 -3.06 12.71
C ILE A 209 4.03 -1.94 12.04
N ALA A 210 2.77 -1.73 12.45
CA ALA A 210 1.91 -0.67 11.93
C ALA A 210 2.45 0.76 12.15
N SER A 211 3.36 0.96 13.11
CA SER A 211 3.90 2.30 13.43
C SER A 211 5.32 2.51 12.95
N SER A 212 6.08 1.45 12.65
CA SER A 212 7.52 1.58 12.42
C SER A 212 8.11 0.55 11.46
N GLY A 213 7.26 -0.28 10.85
CA GLY A 213 7.66 -1.30 9.90
C GLY A 213 8.24 -2.56 10.52
N VAL A 214 8.35 -3.59 9.69
CA VAL A 214 8.84 -4.92 10.09
C VAL A 214 10.31 -4.89 10.49
N LYS A 215 11.16 -4.10 9.80
CA LYS A 215 12.59 -3.99 10.16
C LYS A 215 12.79 -3.48 11.59
N SER A 216 11.90 -2.62 12.07
CA SER A 216 11.98 -2.04 13.40
C SER A 216 11.35 -2.91 14.49
N ALA A 217 10.68 -4.01 14.12
CA ALA A 217 10.12 -4.97 15.05
C ALA A 217 11.26 -5.80 15.66
N SER A 218 11.43 -5.72 16.98
CA SER A 218 12.38 -6.53 17.74
C SER A 218 11.72 -7.11 18.97
N MET A 219 12.22 -8.24 19.48
CA MET A 219 11.70 -8.86 20.70
C MET A 219 11.63 -7.88 21.87
N ALA A 220 12.66 -7.05 22.05
CA ALA A 220 12.70 -6.05 23.11
C ALA A 220 11.64 -4.95 22.92
N ARG A 221 11.41 -4.51 21.68
CA ARG A 221 10.40 -3.48 21.39
C ARG A 221 8.99 -4.02 21.59
N VAL A 222 8.71 -5.25 21.13
CA VAL A 222 7.42 -5.92 21.35
C VAL A 222 7.19 -6.16 22.85
N ALA A 223 8.19 -6.67 23.58
CA ALA A 223 8.09 -6.89 25.02
C ALA A 223 7.74 -5.60 25.77
N ARG A 224 8.43 -4.49 25.46
CA ARG A 224 8.10 -3.17 26.04
C ARG A 224 6.69 -2.72 25.70
N ARG A 225 6.25 -2.89 24.44
CA ARG A 225 4.89 -2.54 24.01
C ARG A 225 3.83 -3.38 24.72
N ALA A 226 4.12 -4.66 25.00
CA ALA A 226 3.28 -5.58 25.76
C ALA A 226 3.43 -5.45 27.28
N GLN A 227 4.28 -4.55 27.77
CA GLN A 227 4.58 -4.35 29.20
C GLN A 227 5.08 -5.61 29.93
N VAL A 228 5.93 -6.40 29.26
CA VAL A 228 6.58 -7.58 29.83
C VAL A 228 8.10 -7.54 29.66
N SER A 229 8.81 -8.39 30.39
CA SER A 229 10.26 -8.53 30.20
C SER A 229 10.58 -9.24 28.88
N THR A 230 11.72 -8.91 28.27
CA THR A 230 12.19 -9.60 27.04
C THR A 230 12.35 -11.11 27.28
N GLY A 231 12.75 -11.52 28.50
CA GLY A 231 12.85 -12.93 28.88
C GLY A 231 11.54 -13.70 28.83
N ALA A 232 10.39 -13.02 28.92
CA ALA A 232 9.08 -13.64 28.80
C ALA A 232 8.69 -13.98 27.35
N VAL A 233 9.37 -13.40 26.36
CA VAL A 233 9.08 -13.58 24.92
C VAL A 233 9.74 -14.85 24.37
N TYR A 234 11.02 -15.06 24.68
CA TYR A 234 11.83 -16.16 24.11
C TYR A 234 11.27 -17.57 24.29
N PRO A 235 10.62 -17.93 25.43
CA PRO A 235 9.99 -19.24 25.58
C PRO A 235 8.84 -19.52 24.60
N ARG A 236 8.28 -18.48 23.98
CA ARG A 236 7.12 -18.56 23.06
C ARG A 236 7.55 -18.35 21.61
N PHE A 237 8.48 -17.42 21.39
CA PHE A 237 8.98 -17.09 20.07
C PHE A 237 10.50 -17.13 20.08
N ALA A 238 11.08 -18.07 19.32
CA ALA A 238 12.53 -18.23 19.24
C ALA A 238 13.20 -17.04 18.53
N LYS A 239 12.56 -16.50 17.48
CA LYS A 239 13.02 -15.34 16.71
C LYS A 239 11.90 -14.35 16.49
N VAL A 240 12.26 -13.10 16.22
CA VAL A 240 11.26 -12.06 15.95
C VAL A 240 10.44 -12.37 14.69
N ASP A 241 11.04 -12.99 13.67
CA ASP A 241 10.33 -13.36 12.46
C ASP A 241 9.19 -14.38 12.76
N ASN A 242 9.39 -15.33 13.68
CA ASN A 242 8.33 -16.24 14.12
C ASN A 242 7.13 -15.47 14.72
N LEU A 243 7.42 -14.42 15.52
CA LEU A 243 6.38 -13.58 16.10
C LEU A 243 5.66 -12.74 15.03
N VAL A 244 6.40 -12.17 14.09
CA VAL A 244 5.84 -11.40 12.96
C VAL A 244 4.90 -12.26 12.13
N GLU A 245 5.33 -13.48 11.80
CA GLU A 245 4.54 -14.44 11.01
C GLU A 245 3.27 -14.91 11.73
N SER A 246 3.35 -15.18 13.04
CA SER A 246 2.18 -15.53 13.84
C SER A 246 1.20 -14.35 13.96
N ALA A 247 1.73 -13.15 14.21
CA ALA A 247 0.92 -11.93 14.28
C ALA A 247 0.21 -11.63 12.94
N PHE A 248 0.89 -11.83 11.81
CA PHE A 248 0.29 -11.72 10.48
C PHE A 248 -0.86 -12.72 10.29
N GLY A 249 -0.61 -14.01 10.56
CA GLY A 249 -1.62 -15.05 10.37
C GLY A 249 -2.89 -14.77 11.19
N GLU A 250 -2.73 -14.41 12.45
CA GLU A 250 -3.87 -14.11 13.33
C GLU A 250 -4.60 -12.84 12.90
N ALA A 251 -3.88 -11.77 12.55
CA ALA A 251 -4.48 -10.53 12.11
C ALA A 251 -5.34 -10.73 10.84
N VAL A 252 -4.81 -11.43 9.83
CA VAL A 252 -5.58 -11.68 8.61
C VAL A 252 -6.80 -12.54 8.90
N ASN A 253 -6.63 -13.64 9.63
CA ASN A 253 -7.73 -14.55 9.95
C ASN A 253 -8.89 -13.78 10.59
N LYS A 254 -8.61 -12.88 11.54
CA LYS A 254 -9.62 -12.05 12.20
C LYS A 254 -10.29 -11.05 11.28
N VAL A 255 -9.53 -10.36 10.43
CA VAL A 255 -10.11 -9.40 9.47
C VAL A 255 -10.99 -10.12 8.45
N VAL A 256 -10.54 -11.26 7.93
CA VAL A 256 -11.31 -12.11 7.03
C VAL A 256 -12.58 -12.59 7.74
N GLU A 257 -12.48 -13.22 8.91
CA GLU A 257 -13.62 -13.71 9.68
C GLU A 257 -14.67 -12.60 9.90
N GLN A 258 -14.23 -11.42 10.34
CA GLN A 258 -15.10 -10.27 10.54
C GLN A 258 -15.76 -9.80 9.23
N ASN A 259 -14.97 -9.59 8.17
CA ASN A 259 -15.49 -9.05 6.91
C ASN A 259 -16.48 -10.03 6.26
N PHE A 260 -16.16 -11.32 6.23
CA PHE A 260 -17.04 -12.34 5.67
C PHE A 260 -18.26 -12.63 6.55
N GLY A 261 -18.14 -12.49 7.87
CA GLY A 261 -19.27 -12.54 8.81
C GLY A 261 -20.31 -11.46 8.54
N LEU A 262 -19.88 -10.28 8.08
CA LEU A 262 -20.77 -9.18 7.67
C LEU A 262 -21.46 -9.42 6.31
N LEU A 263 -21.04 -10.44 5.56
CA LEU A 263 -21.57 -10.82 4.24
C LEU A 263 -22.49 -12.05 4.29
N VAL A 264 -22.94 -12.47 5.48
CA VAL A 264 -23.83 -13.61 5.62
C VAL A 264 -25.25 -13.24 5.17
N GLY A 265 -25.76 -13.94 4.14
CA GLY A 265 -27.14 -13.82 3.68
C GLY A 265 -27.42 -12.78 2.59
N SER A 266 -26.40 -12.06 2.10
CA SER A 266 -26.52 -11.11 0.98
C SER A 266 -25.78 -11.58 -0.28
N SER A 267 -26.31 -11.23 -1.46
CA SER A 267 -25.52 -11.23 -2.70
C SER A 267 -24.61 -10.01 -2.68
N PHE A 268 -23.29 -10.20 -2.74
CA PHE A 268 -22.32 -9.10 -2.70
C PHE A 268 -22.44 -8.23 -3.95
N THR A 269 -23.05 -7.05 -3.81
CA THR A 269 -23.26 -6.10 -4.91
C THR A 269 -22.04 -5.19 -5.11
N ALA A 270 -22.04 -4.43 -6.22
CA ALA A 270 -21.03 -3.42 -6.47
C ALA A 270 -21.03 -2.31 -5.41
N GLU A 271 -22.22 -1.90 -4.96
CA GLU A 271 -22.39 -0.93 -3.88
C GLU A 271 -21.95 -1.50 -2.52
N ASP A 272 -22.13 -2.79 -2.25
CA ASP A 272 -21.57 -3.43 -1.05
C ASP A 272 -20.05 -3.33 -1.07
N PHE A 273 -19.41 -3.62 -2.21
CA PHE A 273 -17.96 -3.47 -2.34
C PHE A 273 -17.49 -2.04 -2.04
N GLY A 274 -18.13 -1.03 -2.64
CA GLY A 274 -17.83 0.37 -2.33
C GLY A 274 -18.02 0.72 -0.85
N SER A 275 -19.06 0.17 -0.21
CA SER A 275 -19.32 0.36 1.22
C SER A 275 -18.25 -0.27 2.11
N PHE A 276 -17.75 -1.46 1.76
CA PHE A 276 -16.62 -2.10 2.46
C PHE A 276 -15.31 -1.34 2.27
N VAL A 277 -15.06 -0.79 1.08
CA VAL A 277 -13.92 0.11 0.86
C VAL A 277 -14.00 1.31 1.79
N MET A 278 -15.15 2.00 1.83
CA MET A 278 -15.36 3.14 2.73
C MET A 278 -15.19 2.76 4.21
N ALA A 279 -15.76 1.64 4.64
CA ALA A 279 -15.61 1.14 6.01
C ALA A 279 -14.14 0.84 6.35
N GLY A 280 -13.39 0.28 5.41
CA GLY A 280 -11.95 0.02 5.56
C GLY A 280 -11.09 1.27 5.76
N LEU A 281 -11.57 2.44 5.33
CA LEU A 281 -10.88 3.74 5.46
C LEU A 281 -11.24 4.49 6.74
N LEU A 282 -12.16 3.97 7.56
CA LEU A 282 -12.52 4.56 8.85
C LEU A 282 -11.33 4.57 9.84
N PRO A 283 -11.30 5.49 10.81
CA PRO A 283 -10.25 5.53 11.84
C PRO A 283 -10.05 4.19 12.57
N ASP A 284 -11.12 3.43 12.79
CA ASP A 284 -11.14 2.12 13.46
C ASP A 284 -10.39 1.00 12.70
N ARG A 285 -9.80 1.30 11.54
CA ARG A 285 -8.99 0.39 10.71
C ARG A 285 -7.57 0.92 10.46
N GLN A 286 -7.17 2.02 11.09
CA GLN A 286 -5.87 2.64 10.84
C GLN A 286 -4.68 1.71 11.14
N ILE A 287 -4.70 1.01 12.28
CA ILE A 287 -3.63 0.09 12.66
C ILE A 287 -3.55 -1.04 11.65
N TRP A 288 -4.68 -1.64 11.28
CA TRP A 288 -4.74 -2.67 10.25
C TRP A 288 -4.21 -2.20 8.90
N ARG A 289 -4.64 -1.03 8.43
CA ARG A 289 -4.19 -0.46 7.15
C ARG A 289 -2.67 -0.30 7.14
N ASN A 290 -2.09 0.30 8.18
CA ASN A 290 -0.65 0.50 8.24
C ASN A 290 0.10 -0.82 8.42
N PHE A 291 -0.40 -1.72 9.27
CA PHE A 291 0.15 -3.07 9.43
C PHE A 291 0.22 -3.80 8.09
N ARG A 292 -0.86 -3.74 7.31
CA ARG A 292 -0.96 -4.39 6.00
C ARG A 292 0.02 -3.79 4.99
N ILE A 293 0.23 -2.49 4.96
CA ILE A 293 1.27 -1.88 4.11
C ILE A 293 2.65 -2.39 4.52
N GLU A 294 2.97 -2.26 5.81
CA GLU A 294 4.31 -2.54 6.34
C GLU A 294 4.69 -4.02 6.27
N ILE A 295 3.74 -4.93 6.43
CA ILE A 295 4.00 -6.36 6.32
C ILE A 295 4.37 -6.77 4.87
N HIS A 296 3.77 -6.14 3.84
CA HIS A 296 4.16 -6.37 2.43
C HIS A 296 5.56 -5.85 2.15
N LEU A 297 5.87 -4.63 2.61
CA LEU A 297 7.23 -4.07 2.48
C LEU A 297 8.27 -4.94 3.19
N GLY A 298 7.95 -5.44 4.38
CA GLY A 298 8.83 -6.30 5.16
C GLY A 298 9.02 -7.72 4.60
N ALA A 299 8.03 -8.24 3.88
CA ALA A 299 8.06 -9.58 3.30
C ALA A 299 9.00 -9.69 2.11
N ARG A 300 9.23 -8.58 1.39
CA ARG A 300 10.06 -8.51 0.19
C ARG A 300 11.43 -9.19 0.31
N THR A 301 12.06 -9.10 1.49
CA THR A 301 13.38 -9.70 1.75
C THR A 301 13.33 -10.85 2.75
N ARG A 302 12.14 -11.40 3.00
CA ARG A 302 11.88 -12.48 3.96
C ARG A 302 11.09 -13.60 3.26
N PRO A 303 11.77 -14.58 2.65
CA PRO A 303 11.11 -15.62 1.86
C PRO A 303 10.01 -16.38 2.62
N GLU A 304 10.22 -16.71 3.90
CA GLU A 304 9.24 -17.42 4.72
C GLU A 304 7.96 -16.60 4.91
N LEU A 305 8.08 -15.32 5.29
CA LEU A 305 6.96 -14.40 5.41
C LEU A 305 6.26 -14.17 4.05
N SER A 306 7.04 -13.95 2.98
CA SER A 306 6.51 -13.76 1.63
C SER A 306 5.67 -14.95 1.16
N ASN A 307 6.17 -16.18 1.33
CA ASN A 307 5.46 -17.39 0.96
C ASN A 307 4.16 -17.55 1.77
N ARG A 308 4.20 -17.28 3.07
CA ARG A 308 3.01 -17.33 3.93
C ARG A 308 1.97 -16.28 3.51
N MET A 309 2.41 -15.07 3.20
CA MET A 309 1.53 -14.01 2.72
C MET A 309 0.90 -14.35 1.37
N ALA A 310 1.68 -14.88 0.41
CA ALA A 310 1.17 -15.30 -0.88
C ALA A 310 0.09 -16.38 -0.75
N GLN A 311 0.33 -17.40 0.09
CA GLN A 311 -0.67 -18.43 0.35
C GLN A 311 -1.94 -17.85 0.96
N ASN A 312 -1.80 -17.03 2.00
CA ASN A 312 -2.94 -16.40 2.66
C ASN A 312 -3.74 -15.46 1.73
N LEU A 313 -3.06 -14.75 0.83
CA LEU A 313 -3.70 -13.94 -0.20
C LEU A 313 -4.54 -14.81 -1.15
N ARG A 314 -3.98 -15.94 -1.61
CA ARG A 314 -4.70 -16.89 -2.48
C ARG A 314 -5.91 -17.51 -1.77
N ASP A 315 -5.77 -17.87 -0.51
CA ASP A 315 -6.87 -18.41 0.30
C ASP A 315 -7.98 -17.36 0.49
N THR A 316 -7.59 -16.12 0.78
CA THR A 316 -8.53 -14.98 0.86
C THR A 316 -9.23 -14.74 -0.46
N ASN A 317 -8.49 -14.77 -1.57
CA ASN A 317 -9.04 -14.59 -2.90
C ASN A 317 -10.02 -15.70 -3.27
N ALA A 318 -9.72 -16.95 -2.92
CA ALA A 318 -10.62 -18.08 -3.12
C ALA A 318 -11.93 -17.88 -2.33
N MET A 319 -11.85 -17.41 -1.07
CA MET A 319 -13.04 -17.09 -0.29
C MET A 319 -13.85 -15.94 -0.90
N VAL A 320 -13.20 -14.85 -1.35
CA VAL A 320 -13.87 -13.72 -2.01
C VAL A 320 -14.61 -14.22 -3.25
N SER A 321 -13.97 -15.09 -4.04
CA SER A 321 -14.55 -15.68 -5.25
C SER A 321 -15.90 -16.36 -4.97
N THR A 322 -16.05 -17.04 -3.82
CA THR A 322 -17.31 -17.69 -3.44
C THR A 322 -18.46 -16.72 -3.19
N LYS A 323 -18.18 -15.43 -2.95
CA LYS A 323 -19.18 -14.38 -2.72
C LYS A 323 -19.52 -13.58 -3.97
N LEU A 324 -18.72 -13.71 -5.03
CA LEU A 324 -18.92 -13.04 -6.32
C LEU A 324 -19.83 -13.81 -7.28
N THR A 325 -20.65 -14.75 -6.79
CA THR A 325 -21.52 -15.61 -7.63
C THR A 325 -22.55 -14.84 -8.45
N ALA A 326 -22.85 -13.59 -8.08
CA ALA A 326 -23.73 -12.70 -8.84
C ALA A 326 -23.03 -12.03 -10.05
N PHE A 327 -21.70 -12.08 -10.14
CA PHE A 327 -20.96 -11.54 -11.29
C PHE A 327 -21.00 -12.53 -12.46
N PRO A 328 -21.46 -12.12 -13.66
CA PRO A 328 -21.72 -13.04 -14.77
C PRO A 328 -20.47 -13.47 -15.54
N ILE A 329 -19.26 -13.13 -15.05
CA ILE A 329 -17.99 -13.34 -15.77
C ILE A 329 -17.04 -14.16 -14.90
N PRO A 330 -17.10 -15.50 -14.97
CA PRO A 330 -16.37 -16.39 -14.07
C PRO A 330 -14.86 -16.12 -14.00
N TYR A 331 -14.21 -15.85 -15.13
CA TYR A 331 -12.75 -15.62 -15.16
C TYR A 331 -12.32 -14.36 -14.37
N LEU A 332 -13.19 -13.35 -14.23
CA LEU A 332 -12.90 -12.17 -13.42
C LEU A 332 -13.06 -12.46 -11.93
N THR A 333 -13.96 -13.38 -11.58
CA THR A 333 -14.30 -13.68 -10.18
C THR A 333 -13.31 -14.60 -9.48
N THR A 334 -12.49 -15.37 -10.21
CA THR A 334 -11.53 -16.33 -9.65
C THR A 334 -10.09 -15.78 -9.52
N GLY A 335 -9.86 -14.52 -9.87
CA GLY A 335 -8.54 -13.90 -9.79
C GLY A 335 -8.57 -12.37 -9.89
N PRO A 336 -8.89 -11.78 -11.04
CA PRO A 336 -8.81 -10.34 -11.28
C PRO A 336 -9.54 -9.47 -10.24
N ILE A 337 -10.81 -9.74 -9.94
CA ILE A 337 -11.58 -8.97 -8.96
C ILE A 337 -11.04 -9.17 -7.53
N PRO A 338 -10.80 -10.41 -7.03
CA PRO A 338 -10.17 -10.59 -5.72
C PRO A 338 -8.83 -9.85 -5.56
N TYR A 339 -7.95 -9.89 -6.57
CA TYR A 339 -6.69 -9.13 -6.54
C TYR A 339 -6.93 -7.61 -6.57
N LEU A 340 -7.96 -7.13 -7.29
CA LEU A 340 -8.35 -5.73 -7.27
C LEU A 340 -8.81 -5.26 -5.88
N VAL A 341 -9.66 -6.04 -5.21
CA VAL A 341 -10.09 -5.79 -3.82
C VAL A 341 -8.86 -5.67 -2.90
N HIS A 342 -7.88 -6.53 -3.11
CA HIS A 342 -6.64 -6.51 -2.35
C HIS A 342 -5.81 -5.24 -2.62
N SER A 343 -5.46 -4.99 -3.88
CA SER A 343 -4.54 -3.93 -4.30
C SER A 343 -5.11 -2.53 -4.02
N VAL A 344 -6.36 -2.26 -4.41
CA VAL A 344 -7.02 -0.97 -4.15
C VAL A 344 -7.09 -0.69 -2.65
N GLY A 345 -7.35 -1.71 -1.82
CA GLY A 345 -7.34 -1.55 -0.36
C GLY A 345 -5.98 -1.09 0.20
N ILE A 346 -4.87 -1.60 -0.34
CA ILE A 346 -3.52 -1.16 0.05
C ILE A 346 -3.23 0.24 -0.49
N GLY A 347 -3.50 0.49 -1.77
CA GLY A 347 -3.21 1.79 -2.37
C GLY A 347 -4.02 2.93 -1.78
N LEU A 348 -5.30 2.73 -1.50
CA LEU A 348 -6.13 3.74 -0.83
C LEU A 348 -5.60 4.02 0.59
N ALA A 349 -5.10 3.00 1.30
CA ALA A 349 -4.47 3.20 2.60
C ALA A 349 -3.21 4.07 2.49
N VAL A 350 -2.37 3.83 1.48
CA VAL A 350 -1.17 4.65 1.20
C VAL A 350 -1.57 6.10 0.88
N LEU A 351 -2.56 6.31 0.02
CA LEU A 351 -3.04 7.65 -0.32
C LEU A 351 -3.65 8.38 0.88
N GLN A 352 -4.41 7.66 1.72
CA GLN A 352 -4.98 8.23 2.95
C GLN A 352 -3.88 8.67 3.92
N ASN A 353 -2.85 7.85 4.09
CA ASN A 353 -1.70 8.19 4.91
C ASN A 353 -0.92 9.39 4.36
N ALA A 354 -0.92 9.57 3.04
CA ALA A 354 -0.32 10.71 2.36
C ALA A 354 -1.20 11.98 2.36
N GLY A 355 -2.28 12.02 3.14
CA GLY A 355 -3.14 13.20 3.33
C GLY A 355 -4.26 13.36 2.30
N ILE A 356 -4.40 12.43 1.37
CA ILE A 356 -5.49 12.47 0.39
C ILE A 356 -6.78 12.06 1.11
N PRO A 357 -7.88 12.84 1.01
CA PRO A 357 -9.11 12.57 1.73
C PRO A 357 -9.95 11.46 1.07
N VAL A 358 -9.33 10.31 0.75
CA VAL A 358 -9.98 9.19 0.05
C VAL A 358 -11.21 8.67 0.82
N GLY A 359 -11.18 8.67 2.16
CA GLY A 359 -12.30 8.26 3.00
C GLY A 359 -13.52 9.19 2.95
N SER A 360 -13.40 10.37 2.32
CA SER A 360 -14.52 11.28 2.10
C SER A 360 -15.26 11.04 0.78
N LEU A 361 -14.70 10.21 -0.12
CA LEU A 361 -15.29 9.88 -1.41
C LEU A 361 -16.31 8.74 -1.28
N ASP A 362 -17.38 8.81 -2.06
CA ASP A 362 -18.39 7.75 -2.10
C ASP A 362 -18.01 6.65 -3.09
N HIS A 363 -17.19 5.70 -2.65
CA HIS A 363 -16.66 4.61 -3.47
C HIS A 363 -17.73 3.64 -4.03
N ARG A 364 -18.98 3.75 -3.60
CA ARG A 364 -20.09 2.98 -4.21
C ARG A 364 -20.30 3.38 -5.67
N GLN A 365 -20.02 4.63 -6.04
CA GLN A 365 -20.29 5.14 -7.39
C GLN A 365 -19.33 4.51 -8.41
N ILE A 366 -18.02 4.55 -8.16
CA ILE A 366 -17.02 3.93 -9.04
C ILE A 366 -17.17 2.41 -9.11
N SER A 367 -17.45 1.72 -8.00
CA SER A 367 -17.69 0.28 -8.00
C SER A 367 -18.86 -0.11 -8.90
N ARG A 368 -19.96 0.65 -8.84
CA ARG A 368 -21.11 0.46 -9.73
C ARG A 368 -20.74 0.75 -11.19
N ALA A 369 -20.08 1.88 -11.45
CA ALA A 369 -19.69 2.28 -12.80
C ALA A 369 -18.78 1.25 -13.48
N MET A 370 -17.81 0.71 -12.75
CA MET A 370 -16.97 -0.38 -13.23
C MET A 370 -17.79 -1.60 -13.60
N THR A 371 -18.70 -2.01 -12.70
CA THR A 371 -19.56 -3.19 -12.93
C THR A 371 -20.44 -3.03 -14.16
N ASP A 372 -21.04 -1.85 -14.34
CA ASP A 372 -21.89 -1.53 -15.50
C ASP A 372 -21.10 -1.60 -16.82
N VAL A 373 -19.89 -1.04 -16.85
CA VAL A 373 -19.00 -1.09 -18.03
C VAL A 373 -18.52 -2.51 -18.33
N ILE A 374 -18.13 -3.27 -17.31
CA ILE A 374 -17.68 -4.67 -17.46
C ILE A 374 -18.81 -5.52 -18.03
N ASN A 375 -20.04 -5.35 -17.53
CA ASN A 375 -21.21 -6.06 -18.02
C ASN A 375 -21.57 -5.65 -19.45
N ALA A 376 -21.47 -4.37 -19.80
CA ALA A 376 -21.75 -3.88 -21.14
C ALA A 376 -20.72 -4.38 -22.19
N SER A 377 -19.48 -4.62 -21.77
CA SER A 377 -18.39 -5.08 -22.64
C SER A 377 -18.41 -6.59 -22.92
N ASN A 378 -19.27 -7.35 -22.24
CA ASN A 378 -19.43 -8.79 -22.43
C ASN A 378 -20.87 -9.15 -22.82
N PRO A 379 -21.28 -8.91 -24.07
CA PRO A 379 -22.67 -9.03 -24.54
C PRO A 379 -23.13 -10.47 -24.76
N SER A 380 -22.55 -11.48 -24.10
CA SER A 380 -23.08 -12.86 -24.12
C SER A 380 -24.35 -12.99 -23.25
N LYS A 381 -25.34 -12.14 -23.55
CA LYS A 381 -26.77 -12.27 -23.28
C LYS A 381 -27.54 -11.92 -24.54
#